data_AF-A0A1Q8JJL0-F1
#
_entry.id   AF-A0A1Q8JJL0-F1
#
_cell.length_a   1.000
_cell.length_b   1.000
_cell.length_c   1.000
_cell.angle_alpha   90.00
_cell.angle_beta   90.00
_cell.angle_gamma   90.00
#
_symmetry.space_group_name_H-M   'P 1'
#
loop_
_entity.id
_entity.type
_entity.pdbx_description
1 polymer ?
#
loop_
_entity_poly.entity_id
_entity_poly.type
_entity_poly.pdbx_seq_one_letter_code
_entity_poly.pdbx_strand_id
1 'polypeptide(L)'
;MTDTVAHARKAGLVTAGAGADLVEARAAAVVERGGLRIGVLSYNCVGPRESWATSRKAGCAYVHVLTHYELDHASPGGPPRIYTFADPDSLEAMADDVARLRAEVDVVLVGLHKGVGHTPAAVAMYESPVARAAVDAGADAVFGHHAHILRGIEVWRGKPIFHGLGNFVTVTHALTPASGGDSAERDAWAAKRKELYGFAPDPDMPFYPFHPESRDTVVATCRFDGSGGLVEAGVVPCRIDDAGRPVPQGPDSPVVGYVRDITTRARLGGRLVRRGDDWLVAGAGTFEETA
;
A
#
# COMPACT_ATOMS: atom_id res chain seq x y z
N MET A 1 -18.42 -6.43 6.31
CA MET A 1 -17.94 -5.53 5.25
C MET A 1 -18.95 -4.43 4.93
N THR A 2 -20.20 -4.78 4.61
CA THR A 2 -21.31 -3.80 4.45
C THR A 2 -21.49 -2.89 5.66
N ASP A 3 -21.38 -3.44 6.87
CA ASP A 3 -21.47 -2.68 8.11
C ASP A 3 -20.40 -1.56 8.20
N THR A 4 -19.14 -1.89 7.91
CA THR A 4 -18.03 -0.92 7.88
C THR A 4 -18.28 0.19 6.85
N VAL A 5 -18.74 -0.17 5.65
CA VAL A 5 -19.07 0.81 4.60
C VAL A 5 -20.23 1.71 5.04
N ALA A 6 -21.27 1.15 5.66
CA ALA A 6 -22.40 1.92 6.16
C ALA A 6 -21.98 2.92 7.26
N HIS A 7 -21.13 2.50 8.20
CA HIS A 7 -20.57 3.38 9.23
C HIS A 7 -19.71 4.50 8.64
N ALA A 8 -18.84 4.20 7.67
CA ALA A 8 -18.03 5.19 6.99
C ALA A 8 -18.88 6.24 6.26
N ARG A 9 -19.90 5.79 5.52
CA ARG A 9 -20.86 6.68 4.83
C ARG A 9 -21.66 7.53 5.82
N LYS A 10 -22.11 6.96 6.94
CA LYS A 10 -22.78 7.70 8.02
C LYS A 10 -21.89 8.78 8.64
N ALA A 11 -20.58 8.55 8.67
CA ALA A 11 -19.58 9.53 9.09
C ALA A 11 -19.22 10.56 8.01
N GLY A 12 -19.89 10.54 6.85
CA GLY A 12 -19.66 11.48 5.75
C GLY A 12 -18.50 11.12 4.83
N LEU A 13 -17.94 9.91 4.94
CA LEU A 13 -16.86 9.45 4.07
C LEU A 13 -17.42 8.87 2.77
N VAL A 14 -16.73 9.15 1.66
CA VAL A 14 -16.95 8.47 0.38
C VAL A 14 -15.99 7.28 0.32
N THR A 15 -16.52 6.09 0.03
CA THR A 15 -15.81 4.82 0.15
C THR A 15 -15.55 4.18 -1.22
N ALA A 16 -14.42 3.50 -1.38
CA ALA A 16 -14.07 2.73 -2.58
C ALA A 16 -13.55 1.34 -2.21
N GLY A 17 -13.66 0.39 -3.16
CA GLY A 17 -13.06 -0.95 -3.06
C GLY A 17 -13.85 -1.96 -2.23
N ALA A 18 -15.06 -1.60 -1.81
CA ALA A 18 -15.89 -2.38 -0.90
C ALA A 18 -17.38 -2.17 -1.17
N GLY A 19 -18.17 -3.24 -1.25
CA GLY A 19 -19.58 -3.13 -1.57
C GLY A 19 -20.43 -4.33 -1.15
N ALA A 20 -21.75 -4.22 -1.33
CA ALA A 20 -22.70 -5.31 -1.12
C ALA A 20 -22.57 -6.42 -2.18
N ASP A 21 -22.01 -6.08 -3.34
CA ASP A 21 -21.69 -6.98 -4.43
C ASP A 21 -20.45 -6.48 -5.20
N LEU A 22 -20.08 -7.18 -6.27
CA LEU A 22 -18.91 -6.85 -7.08
C LEU A 22 -19.04 -5.53 -7.84
N VAL A 23 -20.25 -5.13 -8.23
CA VAL A 23 -20.48 -3.87 -8.94
C VAL A 23 -20.24 -2.70 -7.99
N GLU A 24 -20.84 -2.74 -6.80
CA GLU A 24 -20.61 -1.72 -5.78
C GLU A 24 -19.15 -1.69 -5.31
N ALA A 25 -18.51 -2.86 -5.15
CA ALA A 25 -17.14 -2.92 -4.68
C ALA A 25 -16.15 -2.31 -5.68
N ARG A 26 -16.45 -2.41 -6.98
CA ARG A 26 -15.68 -1.83 -8.09
C ARG A 26 -16.04 -0.37 -8.39
N ALA A 27 -17.06 0.19 -7.74
CA ALA A 27 -17.42 1.58 -7.91
C ALA A 27 -16.34 2.51 -7.33
N ALA A 28 -16.05 3.58 -8.07
CA ALA A 28 -15.12 4.61 -7.62
C ALA A 28 -15.75 5.50 -6.54
N ALA A 29 -14.94 5.94 -5.59
CA ALA A 29 -15.26 7.09 -4.76
C ALA A 29 -14.94 8.36 -5.56
N VAL A 30 -15.90 9.28 -5.70
CA VAL A 30 -15.71 10.52 -6.44
C VAL A 30 -16.06 11.71 -5.56
N VAL A 31 -15.18 12.70 -5.52
CA VAL A 31 -15.37 13.96 -4.78
C VAL A 31 -14.95 15.15 -5.63
N GLU A 32 -15.61 16.29 -5.43
CA GLU A 32 -15.18 17.56 -6.01
C GLU A 32 -14.46 18.41 -4.97
N ARG A 33 -13.22 18.81 -5.25
CA ARG A 33 -12.40 19.65 -4.35
C ARG A 33 -11.51 20.56 -5.17
N GLY A 34 -11.46 21.85 -4.81
CA GLY A 34 -10.60 22.82 -5.51
C GLY A 34 -10.90 22.98 -7.00
N GLY A 35 -12.14 22.73 -7.43
CA GLY A 35 -12.55 22.77 -8.84
C GLY A 35 -12.20 21.51 -9.64
N LEU A 36 -11.60 20.49 -9.03
CA LEU A 36 -11.28 19.21 -9.66
C LEU A 36 -12.25 18.12 -9.19
N ARG A 37 -12.69 17.27 -10.11
CA ARG A 37 -13.34 16.00 -9.84
C ARG A 37 -12.25 14.94 -9.65
N ILE A 38 -12.16 14.39 -8.45
CA ILE A 38 -11.13 13.44 -8.02
C ILE A 38 -11.80 12.08 -7.83
N GLY A 39 -11.35 11.08 -8.58
CA GLY A 39 -11.82 9.70 -8.49
C GLY A 39 -10.79 8.79 -7.80
N VAL A 40 -11.28 7.88 -6.94
CA VAL A 40 -10.46 6.89 -6.25
C VAL A 40 -11.03 5.49 -6.47
N LEU A 41 -10.21 4.57 -6.96
CA LEU A 41 -10.47 3.14 -6.97
C LEU A 41 -9.59 2.43 -5.93
N SER A 42 -10.07 1.32 -5.37
CA SER A 42 -9.31 0.54 -4.40
C SER A 42 -9.50 -0.95 -4.64
N TYR A 43 -8.40 -1.69 -4.70
CA TYR A 43 -8.38 -3.11 -5.07
C TYR A 43 -7.57 -3.95 -4.11
N ASN A 44 -8.09 -5.13 -3.78
CA ASN A 44 -7.42 -6.10 -2.93
C ASN A 44 -6.68 -7.16 -3.75
N CYS A 45 -5.38 -7.31 -3.52
CA CYS A 45 -4.52 -8.31 -4.17
C CYS A 45 -4.15 -9.48 -3.24
N VAL A 46 -4.60 -9.45 -1.99
CA VAL A 46 -4.14 -10.36 -0.93
C VAL A 46 -5.30 -10.84 -0.05
N GLY A 47 -5.01 -11.77 0.84
CA GLY A 47 -6.01 -12.33 1.73
C GLY A 47 -6.88 -13.39 1.05
N PRO A 48 -7.76 -14.02 1.84
CA PRO A 48 -8.48 -15.21 1.42
C PRO A 48 -9.56 -14.83 0.39
N ARG A 49 -9.84 -15.72 -0.56
CA ARG A 49 -10.83 -15.52 -1.65
C ARG A 49 -12.24 -15.23 -1.12
N GLU A 50 -12.49 -15.63 0.12
CA GLU A 50 -13.69 -15.36 0.91
C GLU A 50 -13.93 -13.85 1.13
N SER A 51 -12.87 -13.04 1.13
CA SER A 51 -12.95 -11.58 1.26
C SER A 51 -13.44 -10.87 0.00
N TRP A 52 -13.40 -11.53 -1.17
CA TRP A 52 -13.71 -10.90 -2.45
C TRP A 52 -15.21 -10.77 -2.66
N ALA A 53 -15.64 -9.67 -3.27
CA ALA A 53 -17.02 -9.48 -3.68
C ALA A 53 -17.38 -10.44 -4.82
N THR A 54 -18.65 -10.82 -4.91
CA THR A 54 -19.22 -11.52 -6.07
C THR A 54 -20.50 -10.82 -6.50
N SER A 55 -21.14 -11.28 -7.57
CA SER A 55 -22.44 -10.75 -7.98
C SER A 55 -23.56 -10.88 -6.93
N ARG A 56 -23.36 -11.67 -5.87
CA ARG A 56 -24.37 -11.91 -4.81
C ARG A 56 -23.80 -11.86 -3.39
N LYS A 57 -22.56 -11.41 -3.21
CA LYS A 57 -21.88 -11.45 -1.92
C LYS A 57 -21.06 -10.19 -1.74
N ALA A 58 -21.21 -9.57 -0.57
CA ALA A 58 -20.40 -8.46 -0.16
C ALA A 58 -18.93 -8.85 -0.06
N GLY A 59 -18.05 -7.90 -0.34
CA GLY A 59 -16.61 -8.12 -0.34
C GLY A 59 -15.83 -6.98 -0.98
N CYS A 60 -14.53 -7.19 -1.15
CA CYS A 60 -13.63 -6.24 -1.79
C CYS A 60 -13.64 -6.42 -3.31
N ALA A 61 -13.44 -5.32 -4.04
CA ALA A 61 -12.89 -5.41 -5.39
C ALA A 61 -11.50 -6.02 -5.31
N TYR A 62 -11.13 -6.82 -6.31
CA TYR A 62 -9.92 -7.63 -6.22
C TYR A 62 -9.18 -7.73 -7.55
N VAL A 63 -7.88 -7.88 -7.45
CA VAL A 63 -7.03 -8.42 -8.53
C VAL A 63 -6.53 -9.76 -8.01
N HIS A 64 -6.88 -10.84 -8.70
CA HIS A 64 -6.51 -12.18 -8.27
C HIS A 64 -5.02 -12.40 -8.54
N VAL A 65 -4.26 -12.80 -7.52
CA VAL A 65 -2.84 -13.11 -7.63
C VAL A 65 -2.64 -14.62 -7.65
N LEU A 66 -2.08 -15.12 -8.75
CA LEU A 66 -1.68 -16.50 -8.92
C LEU A 66 -0.29 -16.70 -8.29
N THR A 67 -0.12 -17.76 -7.51
CA THR A 67 1.17 -18.14 -6.91
C THR A 67 1.58 -19.51 -7.41
N HIS A 68 2.79 -19.62 -7.95
CA HIS A 68 3.38 -20.86 -8.41
C HIS A 68 4.63 -21.17 -7.60
N TYR A 69 4.70 -22.41 -7.09
CA TYR A 69 5.86 -22.94 -6.39
C TYR A 69 6.62 -23.84 -7.36
N GLU A 70 7.78 -23.38 -7.80
CA GLU A 70 8.70 -24.16 -8.61
C GLU A 70 9.55 -25.04 -7.68
N LEU A 71 9.48 -26.35 -7.93
CA LEU A 71 10.12 -27.39 -7.14
C LEU A 71 11.36 -27.97 -7.83
N ASP A 72 11.73 -27.46 -9.00
CA ASP A 72 12.95 -27.82 -9.73
C ASP A 72 14.21 -27.37 -8.97
N HIS A 73 14.56 -28.14 -7.95
CA HIS A 73 15.77 -27.98 -7.15
C HIS A 73 16.54 -29.29 -7.09
N ALA A 74 17.85 -29.23 -7.30
CA ALA A 74 18.73 -30.41 -7.35
C ALA A 74 18.77 -31.18 -6.02
N SER A 75 18.51 -30.50 -4.89
CA SER A 75 18.51 -31.09 -3.55
C SER A 75 17.07 -31.32 -3.04
N PRO A 76 16.64 -32.58 -2.84
CA PRO A 76 15.36 -32.87 -2.21
C PRO A 76 15.23 -32.21 -0.83
N GLY A 77 14.08 -31.60 -0.54
CA GLY A 77 13.80 -30.90 0.73
C GLY A 77 14.20 -29.42 0.78
N GLY A 78 14.73 -28.85 -0.31
CA GLY A 78 15.00 -27.41 -0.41
C GLY A 78 13.73 -26.55 -0.49
N PRO A 79 13.82 -25.25 -0.13
CA PRO A 79 12.68 -24.33 -0.26
C PRO A 79 12.33 -24.09 -1.74
N PRO A 80 11.04 -23.99 -2.09
CA PRO A 80 10.62 -23.73 -3.46
C PRO A 80 10.99 -22.33 -3.92
N ARG A 81 11.17 -22.14 -5.23
CA ARG A 81 11.19 -20.80 -5.82
C ARG A 81 9.75 -20.35 -6.03
N ILE A 82 9.39 -19.18 -5.50
CA ILE A 82 8.03 -18.65 -5.56
C ILE A 82 7.92 -17.64 -6.70
N TYR A 83 6.96 -17.86 -7.58
CA TYR A 83 6.56 -16.91 -8.62
C TYR A 83 5.14 -16.42 -8.35
N THR A 84 4.89 -15.14 -8.61
CA THR A 84 3.58 -14.53 -8.41
C THR A 84 3.20 -13.69 -9.63
N PHE A 85 1.94 -13.80 -10.04
CA PHE A 85 1.43 -13.15 -11.24
C PHE A 85 0.02 -12.62 -10.97
N ALA A 86 -0.38 -11.55 -11.65
CA ALA A 86 -1.78 -11.18 -11.69
C ALA A 86 -2.52 -12.09 -12.68
N ASP A 87 -3.69 -12.56 -12.28
CA ASP A 87 -4.66 -13.20 -13.16
C ASP A 87 -5.11 -12.21 -14.25
N PRO A 88 -4.99 -12.55 -15.55
CA PRO A 88 -5.24 -11.62 -16.65
C PRO A 88 -6.63 -10.99 -16.62
N ASP A 89 -7.68 -11.79 -16.40
CA ASP A 89 -9.06 -11.31 -16.46
C ASP A 89 -9.35 -10.28 -15.34
N SER A 90 -8.90 -10.57 -14.11
CA SER A 90 -9.07 -9.62 -13.01
C SER A 90 -8.18 -8.37 -13.12
N LEU A 91 -7.00 -8.48 -13.75
CA LEU A 91 -6.13 -7.35 -14.03
C LEU A 91 -6.75 -6.44 -15.10
N GLU A 92 -7.27 -7.01 -16.19
CA GLU A 92 -7.96 -6.29 -17.26
C GLU A 92 -9.22 -5.62 -16.71
N ALA A 93 -10.00 -6.30 -15.88
CA ALA A 93 -11.15 -5.72 -15.21
C ALA A 93 -10.80 -4.47 -14.37
N MET A 94 -9.68 -4.48 -13.63
CA MET A 94 -9.20 -3.30 -12.90
C MET A 94 -8.78 -2.19 -13.88
N ALA A 95 -8.04 -2.53 -14.94
CA ALA A 95 -7.60 -1.57 -15.94
C ALA A 95 -8.79 -0.89 -16.64
N ASP A 96 -9.83 -1.64 -17.01
CA ASP A 96 -11.05 -1.12 -17.59
C ASP A 96 -11.78 -0.14 -16.66
N ASP A 97 -11.80 -0.43 -15.36
CA ASP A 97 -12.41 0.48 -14.37
C ASP A 97 -11.65 1.80 -14.25
N VAL A 98 -10.31 1.72 -14.26
CA VAL A 98 -9.45 2.91 -14.26
C VAL A 98 -9.67 3.74 -15.53
N ALA A 99 -9.70 3.08 -16.70
CA ALA A 99 -9.90 3.75 -17.99
C ALA A 99 -11.28 4.43 -18.08
N ARG A 100 -12.35 3.76 -17.62
CA ARG A 100 -13.68 4.37 -17.54
C ARG A 100 -13.69 5.57 -16.59
N LEU A 101 -13.11 5.42 -15.40
CA LEU A 101 -13.06 6.51 -14.43
C LEU A 101 -12.30 7.72 -14.99
N ARG A 102 -11.17 7.50 -15.68
CA ARG A 102 -10.39 8.57 -16.31
C ARG A 102 -11.18 9.39 -17.32
N ALA A 103 -12.16 8.81 -18.00
CA ALA A 103 -13.03 9.54 -18.92
C ALA A 103 -14.05 10.46 -18.20
N GLU A 104 -14.23 10.28 -16.89
CA GLU A 104 -15.23 10.99 -16.11
C GLU A 104 -14.63 12.03 -15.16
N VAL A 105 -13.37 11.92 -14.78
CA VAL A 105 -12.75 12.72 -13.71
C VAL A 105 -11.43 13.35 -14.14
N ASP A 106 -11.02 14.42 -13.47
CA ASP A 106 -9.78 15.14 -13.79
C ASP A 106 -8.55 14.41 -13.24
N VAL A 107 -8.70 13.78 -12.07
CA VAL A 107 -7.62 13.08 -11.34
C VAL A 107 -8.07 11.67 -10.96
N VAL A 108 -7.25 10.66 -11.29
CA VAL A 108 -7.50 9.26 -10.94
C VAL A 108 -6.45 8.73 -9.97
N LEU A 109 -6.89 8.29 -8.80
CA LEU A 109 -6.03 7.69 -7.78
C LEU A 109 -6.40 6.22 -7.57
N VAL A 110 -5.40 5.35 -7.42
CA VAL A 110 -5.64 3.91 -7.20
C VAL A 110 -4.95 3.44 -5.92
N GLY A 111 -5.75 2.89 -5.00
CA GLY A 111 -5.27 2.18 -3.82
C GLY A 111 -5.13 0.68 -4.08
N LEU A 112 -4.01 0.08 -3.69
CA LEU A 112 -3.78 -1.36 -3.80
C LEU A 112 -3.43 -1.96 -2.44
N HIS A 113 -4.31 -2.83 -1.93
CA HIS A 113 -4.00 -3.69 -0.80
C HIS A 113 -3.13 -4.85 -1.30
N LYS A 114 -1.79 -4.69 -1.22
CA LYS A 114 -0.82 -5.60 -1.87
C LYS A 114 0.50 -5.76 -1.10
N GLY A 115 1.24 -6.78 -1.51
CA GLY A 115 2.61 -7.05 -1.12
C GLY A 115 2.77 -8.05 0.01
N VAL A 116 4.02 -8.41 0.28
CA VAL A 116 4.36 -9.36 1.34
C VAL A 116 4.43 -8.62 2.69
N GLY A 117 3.73 -9.13 3.70
CA GLY A 117 3.74 -8.55 5.05
C GLY A 117 5.13 -8.57 5.69
N HIS A 118 5.48 -7.50 6.42
CA HIS A 118 6.60 -7.43 7.37
C HIS A 118 8.00 -7.81 6.87
N THR A 119 8.22 -7.91 5.55
CA THR A 119 9.49 -8.37 4.98
C THR A 119 10.26 -7.17 4.42
N PRO A 120 11.28 -6.58 5.05
CA PRO A 120 11.91 -5.32 4.60
C PRO A 120 12.36 -5.33 3.13
N ALA A 121 12.16 -4.21 2.42
CA ALA A 121 12.56 -3.97 1.03
C ALA A 121 12.17 -5.02 -0.04
N ALA A 122 11.29 -5.98 0.27
CA ALA A 122 10.73 -6.90 -0.71
C ALA A 122 9.57 -6.27 -1.50
N VAL A 123 9.59 -6.48 -2.82
CA VAL A 123 8.46 -6.26 -3.73
C VAL A 123 8.29 -7.56 -4.52
N ALA A 124 7.16 -8.25 -4.32
CA ALA A 124 6.87 -9.50 -5.00
C ALA A 124 6.63 -9.28 -6.50
N MET A 125 6.83 -10.33 -7.31
CA MET A 125 6.84 -10.25 -8.77
C MET A 125 5.56 -9.66 -9.36
N TYR A 126 4.40 -9.91 -8.76
CA TYR A 126 3.11 -9.37 -9.23
C TYR A 126 2.92 -7.88 -8.91
N GLU A 127 3.60 -7.33 -7.90
CA GLU A 127 3.24 -6.03 -7.33
C GLU A 127 3.48 -4.86 -8.29
N SER A 128 4.65 -4.80 -8.94
CA SER A 128 4.94 -3.77 -9.93
C SER A 128 4.05 -3.91 -11.18
N PRO A 129 3.87 -5.11 -11.79
CA PRO A 129 2.92 -5.28 -12.89
C PRO A 129 1.51 -4.76 -12.61
N VAL A 130 0.91 -5.10 -11.46
CA VAL A 130 -0.43 -4.61 -11.10
C VAL A 130 -0.46 -3.08 -10.97
N ALA A 131 0.53 -2.50 -10.29
CA ALA A 131 0.59 -1.05 -10.10
C ALA A 131 0.83 -0.31 -11.43
N ARG A 132 1.70 -0.83 -12.29
CA ARG A 132 1.98 -0.26 -13.61
C ARG A 132 0.76 -0.35 -14.53
N ALA A 133 0.00 -1.45 -14.49
CA ALA A 133 -1.23 -1.60 -15.26
C ALA A 133 -2.27 -0.53 -14.90
N ALA A 134 -2.39 -0.17 -13.61
CA ALA A 134 -3.25 0.94 -13.20
C ALA A 134 -2.80 2.28 -13.80
N VAL A 135 -1.49 2.57 -13.79
CA VAL A 135 -0.94 3.78 -14.43
C VAL A 135 -1.15 3.77 -15.94
N ASP A 136 -0.86 2.64 -16.60
CA ASP A 136 -1.05 2.46 -18.04
C ASP A 136 -2.51 2.67 -18.46
N ALA A 137 -3.47 2.34 -17.60
CA ALA A 137 -4.90 2.56 -17.80
C ALA A 137 -5.38 4.00 -17.50
N GLY A 138 -4.53 4.85 -16.93
CA GLY A 138 -4.84 6.27 -16.71
C GLY A 138 -4.80 6.75 -15.26
N ALA A 139 -4.29 5.95 -14.31
CA ALA A 139 -4.07 6.43 -12.95
C ALA A 139 -2.96 7.49 -12.88
N ASP A 140 -3.21 8.57 -12.14
CA ASP A 140 -2.26 9.64 -11.88
C ASP A 140 -1.30 9.34 -10.72
N ALA A 141 -1.71 8.47 -9.79
CA ALA A 141 -0.86 7.96 -8.72
C ALA A 141 -1.39 6.63 -8.18
N VAL A 142 -0.48 5.77 -7.72
CA VAL A 142 -0.82 4.48 -7.10
C VAL A 142 -0.28 4.42 -5.67
N PHE A 143 -1.14 4.03 -4.73
CA PHE A 143 -0.85 3.95 -3.31
C PHE A 143 -1.01 2.52 -2.81
N GLY A 144 0.11 1.86 -2.55
CA GLY A 144 0.16 0.55 -1.91
C GLY A 144 -0.02 0.65 -0.39
N HIS A 145 -0.68 -0.36 0.16
CA HIS A 145 -0.76 -0.64 1.59
C HIS A 145 -0.92 -2.17 1.78
N HIS A 146 -1.09 -2.66 3.01
CA HIS A 146 -1.09 -4.09 3.46
C HIS A 146 0.23 -4.58 4.05
N ALA A 147 1.38 -4.22 3.48
CA ALA A 147 2.66 -4.79 3.91
C ALA A 147 3.02 -4.50 5.40
N HIS A 148 2.34 -3.53 6.04
CA HIS A 148 2.58 -3.08 7.42
C HIS A 148 4.05 -2.75 7.70
N ILE A 149 4.74 -2.31 6.66
CA ILE A 149 6.10 -1.79 6.64
C ILE A 149 6.18 -0.88 5.41
N LEU A 150 6.92 0.21 5.54
CA LEU A 150 7.14 1.15 4.45
C LEU A 150 7.89 0.45 3.29
N ARG A 151 7.48 0.74 2.05
CA ARG A 151 8.04 0.19 0.82
C ARG A 151 8.62 1.29 -0.06
N GLY A 152 9.48 0.89 -0.98
CA GLY A 152 10.11 1.82 -1.91
C GLY A 152 9.15 2.46 -2.89
N ILE A 153 9.67 3.46 -3.60
CA ILE A 153 8.91 4.27 -4.55
C ILE A 153 9.36 3.95 -5.97
N GLU A 154 8.41 3.84 -6.88
CA GLU A 154 8.65 3.70 -8.30
C GLU A 154 8.06 4.91 -9.05
N VAL A 155 8.69 5.29 -10.16
CA VAL A 155 8.10 6.23 -11.12
C VAL A 155 7.89 5.47 -12.42
N TRP A 156 6.65 5.44 -12.89
CA TRP A 156 6.27 4.76 -14.13
C TRP A 156 5.51 5.74 -15.02
N ARG A 157 5.99 5.97 -16.25
CA ARG A 157 5.42 6.96 -17.20
C ARG A 157 5.16 8.34 -16.58
N GLY A 158 6.08 8.79 -15.72
CA GLY A 158 5.96 10.08 -15.04
C GLY A 158 4.93 10.12 -13.89
N LYS A 159 4.37 8.98 -13.48
CA LYS A 159 3.42 8.87 -12.36
C LYS A 159 4.05 8.13 -11.19
N PRO A 160 3.83 8.59 -9.94
CA PRO A 160 4.38 7.95 -8.75
C PRO A 160 3.60 6.68 -8.39
N ILE A 161 4.35 5.64 -8.05
CA ILE A 161 3.84 4.41 -7.43
C ILE A 161 4.52 4.28 -6.07
N PHE A 162 3.75 4.48 -5.01
CA PHE A 162 4.21 4.22 -3.64
C PHE A 162 3.88 2.76 -3.32
N HIS A 163 4.87 1.84 -3.28
CA HIS A 163 4.55 0.41 -3.16
C HIS A 163 3.91 0.01 -1.81
N GLY A 164 3.96 0.89 -0.82
CA GLY A 164 3.53 0.66 0.55
C GLY A 164 3.86 1.88 1.40
N LEU A 165 2.86 2.64 1.86
CA LEU A 165 3.09 3.89 2.62
C LEU A 165 3.50 3.68 4.09
N GLY A 166 3.48 2.43 4.57
CA GLY A 166 3.62 2.13 6.00
C GLY A 166 2.27 2.16 6.72
N ASN A 167 2.30 2.35 8.03
CA ASN A 167 1.10 2.43 8.87
C ASN A 167 0.73 3.89 9.15
N PHE A 168 -0.56 4.18 9.31
CA PHE A 168 -1.07 5.53 9.60
C PHE A 168 -2.14 5.53 10.69
N VAL A 169 -3.19 4.72 10.52
CA VAL A 169 -4.19 4.44 11.56
C VAL A 169 -4.27 2.95 11.76
N THR A 170 -3.68 2.46 12.86
CA THR A 170 -3.69 1.03 13.19
C THR A 170 -3.92 0.85 14.68
N VAL A 171 -4.98 0.13 15.01
CA VAL A 171 -5.22 -0.37 16.37
C VAL A 171 -5.61 -1.83 16.21
N THR A 172 -4.77 -2.73 16.70
CA THR A 172 -5.09 -4.16 16.67
C THR A 172 -4.50 -4.88 17.86
N HIS A 173 -5.27 -5.83 18.38
CA HIS A 173 -4.83 -6.80 19.38
C HIS A 173 -4.55 -8.18 18.77
N ALA A 174 -4.77 -8.35 17.46
CA ALA A 174 -4.73 -9.65 16.79
C ALA A 174 -3.35 -10.33 16.83
N LEU A 175 -2.29 -9.57 17.15
CA LEU A 175 -0.92 -10.04 17.23
C LEU A 175 -0.27 -9.74 18.59
N THR A 176 -1.06 -9.40 19.60
CA THR A 176 -0.58 -9.16 20.98
C THR A 176 -0.97 -10.38 21.81
N PRO A 177 -0.07 -10.96 22.63
CA PRO A 177 -0.48 -12.04 23.52
C PRO A 177 -1.58 -11.52 24.45
N ALA A 178 -2.55 -12.39 24.78
CA ALA A 178 -3.61 -12.03 25.71
C ALA A 178 -2.98 -11.47 27.00
N SER A 179 -3.37 -10.27 27.37
CA SER A 179 -2.89 -9.60 28.58
C SER A 179 -3.24 -10.46 29.79
N GLY A 180 -2.23 -11.12 30.38
CA GLY A 180 -2.41 -11.98 31.57
C GLY A 180 -1.41 -13.13 31.75
N GLY A 181 -0.61 -13.48 30.75
CA GLY A 181 0.39 -14.56 30.86
C GLY A 181 1.66 -14.15 31.63
N ASP A 182 2.24 -15.11 32.35
CA ASP A 182 3.50 -14.98 33.09
C ASP A 182 4.67 -14.65 32.14
N SER A 183 5.78 -14.07 32.62
CA SER A 183 6.85 -13.54 31.73
C SER A 183 7.39 -14.61 30.76
N ALA A 184 7.47 -15.87 31.21
CA ALA A 184 7.95 -17.00 30.44
C ALA A 184 7.07 -17.34 29.21
N GLU A 185 5.74 -17.15 29.30
CA GLU A 185 4.84 -17.40 28.17
C GLU A 185 4.97 -16.31 27.10
N ARG A 186 5.19 -15.05 27.52
CA ARG A 186 5.46 -13.94 26.59
C ARG A 186 6.80 -14.12 25.89
N ASP A 187 7.83 -14.56 26.60
CA ASP A 187 9.16 -14.82 26.05
C ASP A 187 9.12 -15.98 25.04
N ALA A 188 8.42 -17.07 25.36
CA ALA A 188 8.23 -18.21 24.46
C ALA A 188 7.43 -17.83 23.20
N TRP A 189 6.41 -16.99 23.35
CA TRP A 189 5.63 -16.46 22.23
C TRP A 189 6.47 -15.55 21.33
N ALA A 190 7.28 -14.65 21.92
CA ALA A 190 8.18 -13.76 21.19
C ALA A 190 9.25 -14.55 20.43
N ALA A 191 9.83 -15.58 21.05
CA ALA A 191 10.80 -16.48 20.41
C ALA A 191 10.21 -17.20 19.19
N LYS A 192 9.01 -17.78 19.34
CA LYS A 192 8.29 -18.46 18.25
C LYS A 192 7.93 -17.51 17.10
N ARG A 193 7.59 -16.25 17.40
CA ARG A 193 7.34 -15.25 16.36
C ARG A 193 8.61 -14.83 15.64
N LYS A 194 9.72 -14.69 16.35
CA LYS A 194 11.02 -14.41 15.73
C LYS A 194 11.43 -15.55 14.80
N GLU A 195 11.15 -16.80 15.17
CA GLU A 195 11.39 -17.97 14.33
C GLU A 195 10.49 -17.98 13.08
N LEU A 196 9.18 -17.73 13.22
CA LEU A 196 8.22 -17.82 12.12
C LEU A 196 8.21 -16.60 11.18
N TYR A 197 8.41 -15.40 11.74
CA TYR A 197 8.20 -14.12 11.04
C TYR A 197 9.44 -13.22 11.03
N GLY A 198 10.53 -13.63 11.67
CA GLY A 198 11.78 -12.86 11.74
C GLY A 198 11.79 -11.74 12.78
N PHE A 199 10.67 -11.44 13.45
CA PHE A 199 10.57 -10.39 14.46
C PHE A 199 9.61 -10.73 15.61
N ALA A 200 9.79 -10.05 16.73
CA ALA A 200 8.83 -10.01 17.84
C ALA A 200 8.27 -8.58 17.95
N PRO A 201 6.95 -8.42 18.15
CA PRO A 201 6.34 -7.12 18.45
C PRO A 201 6.90 -6.48 19.71
N ASP A 202 6.86 -5.14 19.75
CA ASP A 202 7.25 -4.37 20.92
C ASP A 202 6.22 -4.58 22.05
N PRO A 203 6.62 -5.15 23.21
CA PRO A 203 5.70 -5.41 24.32
C PRO A 203 5.14 -4.12 24.92
N ASP A 204 5.84 -2.99 24.78
CA ASP A 204 5.40 -1.69 25.31
C ASP A 204 4.38 -1.01 24.36
N MET A 205 4.16 -1.56 23.17
CA MET A 205 3.16 -1.10 22.20
C MET A 205 2.10 -2.16 21.88
N PRO A 206 1.26 -2.56 22.85
CA PRO A 206 0.31 -3.67 22.70
C PRO A 206 -0.80 -3.42 21.67
N PHE A 207 -0.98 -2.19 21.20
CA PHE A 207 -1.95 -1.81 20.16
C PHE A 207 -1.31 -1.67 18.76
N TYR A 208 0.02 -1.81 18.68
CA TYR A 208 0.82 -1.71 17.46
C TYR A 208 1.79 -2.90 17.32
N PRO A 209 1.27 -4.14 17.20
CA PRO A 209 2.11 -5.34 17.27
C PRO A 209 2.77 -5.70 15.92
N PHE A 210 3.53 -4.76 15.34
CA PHE A 210 4.14 -4.89 14.01
C PHE A 210 5.67 -4.92 14.06
N HIS A 211 6.31 -5.15 12.90
CA HIS A 211 7.77 -5.14 12.75
C HIS A 211 8.36 -3.80 13.25
N PRO A 212 9.51 -3.75 13.94
CA PRO A 212 10.07 -2.49 14.44
C PRO A 212 10.27 -1.41 13.35
N GLU A 213 10.74 -1.80 12.17
CA GLU A 213 10.86 -0.89 11.01
C GLU A 213 9.51 -0.34 10.50
N SER A 214 8.38 -0.94 10.88
CA SER A 214 7.06 -0.37 10.54
C SER A 214 6.80 0.96 11.23
N ARG A 215 7.61 1.35 12.23
CA ARG A 215 7.52 2.67 12.85
C ARG A 215 7.97 3.77 11.89
N ASP A 216 8.78 3.46 10.88
CA ASP A 216 9.06 4.40 9.79
C ASP A 216 7.90 4.38 8.79
N THR A 217 7.30 5.55 8.53
CA THR A 217 6.12 5.70 7.67
C THR A 217 6.17 7.03 6.92
N VAL A 218 5.34 7.21 5.90
CA VAL A 218 5.27 8.48 5.16
C VAL A 218 3.83 8.85 4.85
N VAL A 219 3.59 10.17 4.75
CA VAL A 219 2.40 10.69 4.07
C VAL A 219 2.81 11.06 2.65
N ALA A 220 2.22 10.40 1.65
CA ALA A 220 2.43 10.80 0.27
C ALA A 220 1.68 12.10 -0.05
N THR A 221 2.32 12.98 -0.81
CA THR A 221 1.73 14.22 -1.31
C THR A 221 1.71 14.18 -2.83
N CYS A 222 0.63 14.67 -3.43
CA CYS A 222 0.49 14.83 -4.87
C CYS A 222 -0.16 16.19 -5.11
N ARG A 223 0.47 17.03 -5.94
CA ARG A 223 -0.03 18.35 -6.31
C ARG A 223 -0.47 18.33 -7.76
N PHE A 224 -1.69 18.77 -7.99
CA PHE A 224 -2.31 18.84 -9.31
C PHE A 224 -2.54 20.30 -9.70
N ASP A 225 -2.46 20.61 -10.99
CA ASP A 225 -2.86 21.90 -11.53
C ASP A 225 -4.38 21.98 -11.78
N GLY A 226 -4.85 23.13 -12.24
CA GLY A 226 -6.29 23.36 -12.50
C GLY A 226 -6.88 22.52 -13.65
N SER A 227 -6.06 21.79 -14.41
CA SER A 227 -6.50 20.85 -15.45
C SER A 227 -6.48 19.38 -14.98
N GLY A 228 -6.13 19.14 -13.71
CA GLY A 228 -5.92 17.78 -13.17
C GLY A 228 -4.57 17.17 -13.52
N GLY A 229 -3.66 17.94 -14.13
CA GLY A 229 -2.30 17.49 -14.43
C GLY A 229 -1.47 17.35 -13.15
N LEU A 230 -0.83 16.20 -12.94
CA LEU A 230 0.12 16.02 -11.84
C LEU A 230 1.35 16.91 -12.05
N VAL A 231 1.58 17.85 -11.15
CA VAL A 231 2.71 18.79 -11.19
C VAL A 231 3.91 18.20 -10.46
N GLU A 232 3.70 17.70 -9.25
CA GLU A 232 4.74 17.08 -8.43
C GLU A 232 4.13 16.08 -7.45
N ALA A 233 4.93 15.09 -7.06
CA ALA A 233 4.62 14.18 -5.98
C ALA A 233 5.75 14.18 -4.95
N GLY A 234 5.45 13.87 -3.71
CA GLY A 234 6.42 13.89 -2.62
C GLY A 234 6.01 13.02 -1.44
N VAL A 235 6.82 13.10 -0.38
CA VAL A 235 6.60 12.41 0.88
C VAL A 235 6.89 13.34 2.04
N VAL A 236 6.05 13.27 3.07
CA VAL A 236 6.34 13.81 4.40
C VAL A 236 6.81 12.64 5.26
N PRO A 237 8.07 12.62 5.72
CA PRO A 237 8.57 11.55 6.59
C PRO A 237 7.85 11.60 7.93
N CYS A 238 7.43 10.45 8.42
CA CYS A 238 6.74 10.30 9.69
C CYS A 238 7.35 9.15 10.49
N ARG A 239 7.25 9.24 11.81
CA ARG A 239 7.55 8.12 12.71
C ARG A 239 6.35 7.83 13.61
N ILE A 240 6.01 6.56 13.75
CA ILE A 240 5.00 6.11 14.70
C ILE A 240 5.57 6.24 16.12
N ASP A 241 4.94 7.07 16.95
CA ASP A 241 5.29 7.24 18.36
C ASP A 241 4.81 6.05 19.22
N ASP A 242 5.13 6.05 20.51
CA ASP A 242 4.81 4.92 21.40
C ASP A 242 3.29 4.77 21.65
N ALA A 243 2.49 5.78 21.27
CA ALA A 243 1.03 5.70 21.29
C ALA A 243 0.45 5.19 19.96
N GLY A 244 1.29 4.79 19.00
CA GLY A 244 0.85 4.31 17.69
C GLY A 244 0.44 5.43 16.72
N ARG A 245 0.82 6.68 16.98
CA ARG A 245 0.43 7.84 16.17
C ARG A 245 1.55 8.23 15.19
N PRO A 246 1.23 8.53 13.91
CA PRO A 246 2.21 9.06 12.97
C PRO A 246 2.55 10.51 13.30
N VAL A 247 3.82 10.76 13.64
CA VAL A 247 4.34 12.09 13.94
C VAL A 247 5.23 12.56 12.78
N PRO A 248 4.90 13.65 12.08
CA PRO A 248 5.76 14.25 11.06
C PRO A 248 7.16 14.53 11.60
N GLN A 249 8.16 14.23 10.78
CA GLN A 249 9.56 14.42 11.08
C GLN A 249 10.13 15.54 10.20
N GLY A 250 11.22 16.16 10.64
CA GLY A 250 11.93 17.16 9.84
C GLY A 250 12.59 16.56 8.58
N PRO A 251 13.06 17.40 7.65
CA PRO A 251 13.66 16.95 6.39
C PRO A 251 14.92 16.12 6.57
N ASP A 252 15.65 16.27 7.69
CA ASP A 252 16.86 15.50 8.00
C ASP A 252 16.56 14.18 8.74
N SER A 253 15.30 13.73 8.73
CA SER A 253 14.85 12.49 9.36
C SER A 253 15.53 11.25 8.76
N PRO A 254 15.90 10.25 9.59
CA PRO A 254 16.40 8.96 9.10
C PRO A 254 15.39 8.21 8.22
N VAL A 255 14.09 8.52 8.33
CA VAL A 255 13.02 7.92 7.51
C VAL A 255 13.28 8.13 6.02
N VAL A 256 13.82 9.28 5.62
CA VAL A 256 14.12 9.57 4.21
C VAL A 256 15.26 8.67 3.71
N GLY A 257 16.28 8.47 4.55
CA GLY A 257 17.37 7.54 4.28
C GLY A 257 16.86 6.11 4.12
N TYR A 258 15.93 5.71 5.00
CA TYR A 258 15.25 4.41 4.91
C TYR A 258 14.50 4.25 3.59
N VAL A 259 13.69 5.23 3.17
CA VAL A 259 12.96 5.19 1.89
C VAL A 259 13.91 5.04 0.70
N ARG A 260 15.03 5.76 0.70
CA ARG A 260 16.05 5.67 -0.37
C ARG A 260 16.71 4.29 -0.41
N ASP A 261 17.03 3.72 0.75
CA ASP A 261 17.62 2.38 0.86
C ASP A 261 16.66 1.30 0.35
N ILE A 262 15.42 1.25 0.88
CA ILE A 262 14.45 0.23 0.47
C ILE A 262 14.08 0.36 -1.02
N THR A 263 14.06 1.57 -1.58
CA THR A 263 13.83 1.82 -3.01
C THR A 263 14.96 1.22 -3.85
N THR A 264 16.21 1.44 -3.43
CA THR A 264 17.40 0.91 -4.11
C THR A 264 17.47 -0.62 -4.02
N ARG A 265 17.28 -1.19 -2.81
CA ARG A 265 17.32 -2.64 -2.59
C ARG A 265 16.20 -3.38 -3.31
N ALA A 266 15.02 -2.77 -3.43
CA ALA A 266 13.90 -3.28 -4.22
C ALA A 266 14.08 -3.06 -5.74
N ARG A 267 15.16 -2.39 -6.18
CA ARG A 267 15.44 -2.05 -7.59
C ARG A 267 14.33 -1.25 -8.27
N LEU A 268 13.73 -0.33 -7.52
CA LEU A 268 12.69 0.57 -8.02
C LEU A 268 13.30 1.88 -8.53
N GLY A 269 12.67 2.49 -9.54
CA GLY A 269 13.21 3.67 -10.22
C GLY A 269 12.95 5.02 -9.53
N GLY A 270 12.32 5.07 -8.36
CA GLY A 270 12.03 6.32 -7.66
C GLY A 270 13.27 6.94 -7.04
N ARG A 271 13.36 8.27 -7.08
CA ARG A 271 14.43 9.04 -6.39
C ARG A 271 13.80 10.19 -5.61
N LEU A 272 14.21 10.34 -4.35
CA LEU A 272 13.80 11.47 -3.52
C LEU A 272 14.80 12.63 -3.61
N VAL A 273 14.31 13.81 -3.95
CA VAL A 273 15.06 15.06 -4.07
C VAL A 273 14.51 16.08 -3.07
N ARG A 274 15.40 16.82 -2.41
CA ARG A 274 15.02 17.82 -1.40
C ARG A 274 14.74 19.16 -2.07
N ARG A 275 13.63 19.81 -1.72
CA ARG A 275 13.32 21.21 -2.08
C ARG A 275 12.87 21.96 -0.84
N GLY A 276 13.78 22.73 -0.24
CA GLY A 276 13.53 23.33 1.07
C GLY A 276 13.35 22.24 2.13
N ASP A 277 12.17 22.21 2.75
CA ASP A 277 11.80 21.21 3.76
C ASP A 277 11.00 20.01 3.16
N ASP A 278 10.67 20.08 1.87
CA ASP A 278 9.91 19.03 1.19
C ASP A 278 10.83 17.98 0.55
N TRP A 279 10.35 16.74 0.51
CA TRP A 279 10.94 15.64 -0.24
C TRP A 279 10.06 15.27 -1.42
N LEU A 280 10.55 15.50 -2.63
CA LEU A 280 9.85 15.24 -3.88
C LEU A 280 10.34 13.97 -4.56
N VAL A 281 9.45 13.30 -5.28
CA VAL A 281 9.76 12.15 -6.13
C VAL A 281 10.18 12.67 -7.51
N ALA A 282 11.47 12.59 -7.83
CA ALA A 282 12.01 13.05 -9.10
C ALA A 282 11.39 12.30 -10.29
N GLY A 283 11.03 13.04 -11.34
CA GLY A 283 10.39 12.49 -12.54
C GLY A 283 8.89 12.17 -12.37
N ALA A 284 8.28 12.46 -11.22
CA ALA A 284 6.84 12.37 -11.05
C ALA A 284 6.17 13.72 -11.35
N GLY A 285 5.31 13.76 -12.37
CA GLY A 285 4.66 14.97 -12.86
C GLY A 285 5.54 15.76 -13.83
N THR A 286 5.27 17.06 -13.94
CA THR A 286 6.04 17.99 -14.79
C THR A 286 7.28 18.57 -14.09
N PHE A 287 7.59 18.11 -12.88
CA PHE A 287 8.77 18.55 -12.14
C PHE A 287 10.05 18.05 -12.83
N GLU A 288 10.76 18.98 -13.49
CA GLU A 288 12.13 18.78 -13.94
C GLU A 288 13.10 19.16 -12.82
N GLU A 289 14.03 18.27 -12.50
CA GLU A 289 15.14 18.56 -11.60
C GLU A 289 16.00 19.65 -12.28
N THR A 290 15.91 20.89 -11.82
CA THR A 290 16.81 21.95 -12.28
C THR A 290 18.23 21.55 -11.89
N ALA A 291 19.06 21.30 -12.91
CA ALA A 291 20.47 20.92 -12.79
C ALA A 291 21.32 21.94 -12.03
#